data_AF-A0A8T5LFD1-F1
#
_entry.id   AF-A0A8T5LFD1-F1
#
_cell.length_a   1.000
_cell.length_b   1.000
_cell.length_c   1.000
_cell.angle_alpha   90.00
_cell.angle_beta   90.00
_cell.angle_gamma   90.00
#
_symmetry.space_group_name_H-M   'P 1'
#
loop_
_entity.id
_entity.type
_entity.pdbx_description
1 polymer ?
#
loop_
_entity_poly.entity_id
_entity_poly.type
_entity_poly.pdbx_seq_one_letter_code
_entity_poly.pdbx_strand_id
1 'polypeptide(L)'
;MVTIADVKRANPLWFSKENRRFFGDVDYRVLRDRSGQAYLVRGTYGWTDMFGEPKRLRYRLNPVTEEGNILSLMNGEFKSLEDVEEWLRGV
;
A
#
# COMPACT_ATOMS: atom_id res chain seq x y z
N MET A 1 -1.56 -17.12 -7.69
CA MET A 1 -0.95 -16.04 -6.88
C MET A 1 -1.47 -14.71 -7.38
N VAL A 2 -2.09 -13.91 -6.51
CA VAL A 2 -2.56 -12.55 -6.85
C VAL A 2 -1.41 -11.65 -7.30
N THR A 3 -1.59 -10.99 -8.42
CA THR A 3 -0.65 -10.00 -8.95
C THR A 3 -1.20 -8.59 -8.79
N ILE A 4 -0.35 -7.56 -8.94
CA ILE A 4 -0.83 -6.17 -8.97
C ILE A 4 -1.84 -5.91 -10.10
N ALA A 5 -1.76 -6.66 -11.20
CA ALA A 5 -2.73 -6.56 -12.30
C ALA A 5 -4.12 -7.07 -11.87
N ASP A 6 -4.17 -8.16 -11.10
CA ASP A 6 -5.42 -8.68 -10.57
C ASP A 6 -6.07 -7.70 -9.60
N VAL A 7 -5.28 -7.10 -8.70
CA VAL A 7 -5.77 -6.07 -7.76
C VAL A 7 -6.30 -4.84 -8.49
N LYS A 8 -5.59 -4.37 -9.52
CA LYS A 8 -6.05 -3.24 -10.36
C LYS A 8 -7.34 -3.54 -11.08
N ARG A 9 -7.49 -4.76 -11.61
CA ARG A 9 -8.69 -5.21 -12.32
C ARG A 9 -9.89 -5.28 -11.37
N ALA A 10 -9.71 -5.79 -10.16
CA ALA A 10 -10.78 -5.91 -9.17
C ALA A 10 -11.19 -4.56 -8.55
N ASN A 11 -10.30 -3.57 -8.51
CA ASN A 11 -10.55 -2.28 -7.85
C ASN A 11 -10.24 -1.07 -8.77
N PRO A 12 -10.88 -0.95 -9.94
CA PRO A 12 -10.47 0.01 -10.98
C PRO A 12 -10.52 1.47 -10.51
N LEU A 13 -11.49 1.82 -9.65
CA LEU A 13 -11.60 3.17 -9.11
C LEU A 13 -10.45 3.52 -8.18
N TRP A 14 -9.93 2.55 -7.42
CA TRP A 14 -8.85 2.76 -6.44
C TRP A 14 -7.57 3.31 -7.09
N PHE A 15 -7.28 2.84 -8.31
CA PHE A 15 -6.07 3.19 -9.07
C PHE A 15 -6.32 4.28 -10.12
N SER A 16 -7.46 4.96 -10.06
CA SER A 16 -7.73 6.12 -10.91
C SER A 16 -6.72 7.25 -10.64
N LYS A 17 -6.45 8.08 -11.65
CA LYS A 17 -5.56 9.24 -11.50
C LYS A 17 -6.03 10.19 -10.40
N GLU A 18 -7.35 10.33 -10.26
CA GLU A 18 -7.98 11.18 -9.25
C GLU A 18 -7.72 10.65 -7.84
N ASN A 19 -8.04 9.37 -7.57
CA ASN A 19 -7.80 8.78 -6.25
C ASN A 19 -6.31 8.76 -5.89
N ARG A 20 -5.46 8.42 -6.86
CA ARG A 20 -4.01 8.47 -6.65
C ARG A 20 -3.53 9.85 -6.23
N ARG A 21 -4.06 10.92 -6.84
CA ARG A 21 -3.77 12.32 -6.46
C ARG A 21 -4.34 12.68 -5.09
N PHE A 22 -5.57 12.27 -4.81
CA PHE A 22 -6.24 12.53 -3.53
C PHE A 22 -5.50 11.91 -2.35
N PHE A 23 -5.11 10.64 -2.47
CA PHE A 23 -4.37 9.94 -1.43
C PHE A 23 -2.87 10.27 -1.41
N GLY A 24 -2.32 10.87 -2.46
CA GLY A 24 -0.88 11.12 -2.57
C GLY A 24 -0.06 9.85 -2.82
N ASP A 25 -0.70 8.82 -3.39
CA ASP A 25 -0.08 7.53 -3.67
C ASP A 25 0.89 7.67 -4.88
N VAL A 26 2.10 7.16 -4.72
CA VAL A 26 3.16 7.25 -5.74
C VAL A 26 3.60 5.90 -6.28
N ASP A 27 3.45 4.85 -5.48
CA ASP A 27 3.81 3.48 -5.86
C ASP A 27 2.85 2.46 -5.25
N TYR A 28 2.69 1.33 -5.94
CA TYR A 28 1.86 0.20 -5.50
C TYR A 28 2.59 -1.11 -5.76
N ARG A 29 2.67 -1.98 -4.75
CA ARG A 29 3.24 -3.31 -4.86
C ARG A 29 2.34 -4.34 -4.19
N VAL A 30 2.41 -5.58 -4.66
CA VAL A 30 1.80 -6.70 -3.96
C VAL A 30 2.92 -7.52 -3.34
N LEU A 31 2.95 -7.58 -2.02
CA LEU A 31 3.87 -8.42 -1.24
C LEU A 31 3.10 -9.48 -0.47
N ARG A 32 3.81 -10.44 0.10
CA ARG A 32 3.24 -11.54 0.89
C ARG A 32 3.99 -11.71 2.20
N ASP A 33 3.27 -12.16 3.21
CA ASP A 33 3.86 -12.64 4.44
C ASP A 33 4.32 -14.11 4.30
N ARG A 34 4.81 -14.70 5.40
CA ARG A 34 5.21 -16.11 5.45
C ARG A 34 4.05 -17.09 5.32
N SER A 35 2.84 -16.68 5.70
CA SER A 35 1.64 -17.49 5.61
C SER A 35 1.10 -17.59 4.17
N GLY A 36 1.54 -16.68 3.29
CA GLY A 36 1.12 -16.57 1.91
C GLY A 36 0.02 -15.53 1.67
N GLN A 37 -0.43 -14.83 2.72
CA GLN A 37 -1.40 -13.75 2.64
C GLN A 37 -0.82 -12.59 1.82
N ALA A 38 -1.59 -12.12 0.83
CA ALA A 38 -1.19 -11.01 -0.02
C ALA A 38 -1.56 -9.65 0.59
N TYR A 39 -0.71 -8.67 0.37
CA TYR A 39 -0.90 -7.29 0.81
C TYR A 39 -0.61 -6.32 -0.32
N LEU A 40 -1.48 -5.33 -0.50
CA LEU A 40 -1.22 -4.14 -1.29
C LEU A 40 -0.41 -3.17 -0.43
N VAL A 41 0.86 -3.00 -0.80
CA VAL A 41 1.76 -1.99 -0.26
C VAL A 41 1.59 -0.72 -1.04
N ARG A 42 1.30 0.38 -0.35
CA ARG A 42 1.06 1.69 -0.93
C ARG A 42 2.13 2.67 -0.47
N GLY A 43 2.96 3.13 -1.39
CA GLY A 43 3.86 4.25 -1.14
C GLY A 43 3.08 5.56 -1.25
N THR A 44 2.97 6.30 -0.16
CA THR A 44 2.17 7.52 -0.04
C THR A 44 3.04 8.66 0.48
N TYR A 45 3.01 9.83 -0.15
CA TYR A 45 3.58 11.01 0.48
C TYR A 45 2.64 11.50 1.59
N GLY A 46 3.14 11.53 2.83
CA GLY A 46 2.42 12.15 3.94
C GLY A 46 2.16 13.64 3.66
N TRP A 47 1.10 14.18 4.24
CA TRP A 47 0.83 15.61 4.22
C TRP A 47 2.05 16.35 4.76
N THR A 48 2.52 17.36 4.02
CA THR A 48 3.44 18.35 4.56
C THR A 48 2.71 19.05 5.69
N ASP A 49 3.31 19.07 6.87
CA ASP A 49 2.82 19.98 7.89
C ASP A 49 2.90 21.43 7.35
N MET A 50 2.08 22.31 7.89
CA MET A 50 2.08 23.73 7.51
C MET A 50 3.41 24.44 7.89
N PHE A 51 4.35 23.71 8.49
CA PHE A 51 5.63 24.19 9.00
C PHE A 51 6.78 23.96 8.01
N GLY A 52 6.50 23.44 6.82
CA GLY A 52 7.47 23.37 5.73
C GLY A 52 8.38 22.14 5.79
N GLU A 53 8.04 21.12 6.59
CA GLU A 53 8.78 19.87 6.57
C GLU A 53 8.71 19.21 5.17
N PRO A 54 9.81 18.62 4.68
CA PRO A 54 9.81 17.93 3.41
C PRO A 54 8.78 16.80 3.38
N LYS A 55 8.12 16.60 2.24
CA LYS A 55 7.25 15.43 2.02
C LYS A 55 8.02 14.16 2.32
N ARG A 56 7.55 13.37 3.27
CA ARG A 56 8.14 12.07 3.62
C ARG A 56 7.31 10.96 3.01
N LEU A 57 7.98 10.05 2.30
CA LEU A 57 7.37 8.83 1.81
C LEU A 57 7.08 7.91 3.00
N ARG A 58 5.85 7.38 3.05
CA ARG A 58 5.39 6.39 4.01
C ARG A 58 4.74 5.24 3.27
N TYR A 59 4.80 4.06 3.87
CA TYR A 59 4.16 2.88 3.32
C TYR A 59 3.00 2.43 4.19
N ARG A 60 1.90 2.07 3.55
CA ARG A 60 0.67 1.59 4.18
C ARG A 60 0.27 0.26 3.57
N LEU A 61 -0.36 -0.60 4.36
CA LEU A 61 -0.71 -1.97 3.97
C LEU A 61 -2.22 -2.17 3.99
N ASN A 62 -2.75 -2.72 2.89
CA ASN A 62 -4.09 -3.26 2.84
C ASN A 62 -3.97 -4.76 2.53
N PRO A 63 -4.59 -5.67 3.32
CA PRO A 63 -4.66 -7.07 2.93
C PRO A 63 -5.47 -7.22 1.64
N VAL A 64 -5.21 -8.30 0.89
CA VAL A 64 -5.82 -8.54 -0.41
C VAL A 64 -6.35 -9.97 -0.48
N THR A 65 -7.59 -10.15 -0.92
CA THR A 65 -8.19 -11.48 -1.12
C THR A 65 -7.58 -12.19 -2.33
N GLU A 66 -7.83 -13.50 -2.49
CA GLU A 66 -7.34 -14.25 -3.65
C GLU A 66 -7.89 -13.76 -4.99
N GLU A 67 -9.05 -13.08 -4.97
CA GLU A 67 -9.68 -12.47 -6.14
C GLU A 67 -9.12 -11.06 -6.44
N GLY A 68 -8.24 -10.55 -5.58
CA GLY A 68 -7.62 -9.23 -5.71
C GLY A 68 -8.40 -8.09 -5.03
N ASN A 69 -9.44 -8.38 -4.23
CA ASN A 69 -10.20 -7.34 -3.54
C ASN A 69 -9.36 -6.73 -2.40
N ILE A 70 -9.35 -5.39 -2.31
CA ILE A 70 -8.62 -4.67 -1.26
C ILE A 70 -9.45 -4.68 0.03
N LEU A 71 -8.88 -5.18 1.11
CA LEU A 71 -9.49 -5.15 2.45
C LEU A 71 -9.10 -3.87 3.21
N SER A 72 -9.72 -3.70 4.39
CA SER A 72 -9.51 -2.54 5.25
C SER A 72 -8.03 -2.27 5.53
N LEU A 73 -7.68 -0.98 5.56
CA LEU A 73 -6.32 -0.52 5.83
C LEU A 73 -5.87 -1.03 7.21
N MET A 74 -4.66 -1.56 7.27
CA MET A 74 -4.04 -1.95 8.53
C MET A 74 -3.66 -0.72 9.34
N ASN A 75 -3.79 -0.80 10.66
CA ASN A 75 -3.31 0.23 11.55
C ASN A 75 -1.77 0.23 11.56
N GLY A 76 -1.18 1.34 11.12
CA GLY A 76 0.27 1.53 11.12
C GLY A 76 0.79 2.14 9.83
N GLU A 77 1.97 2.75 9.92
CA GLU A 77 2.71 3.29 8.78
C GLU A 77 4.17 2.86 8.91
N PHE A 78 4.78 2.53 7.77
CA PHE A 78 6.18 2.14 7.67
C PHE A 78 6.99 3.28 7.06
N LYS A 79 8.25 3.44 7.50
CA LYS A 79 9.12 4.52 7.05
C LYS A 79 9.83 4.15 5.75
N SER A 80 10.08 2.86 5.54
CA SER A 80 10.75 2.32 4.37
C SER A 80 10.03 1.08 3.83
N LEU A 81 10.40 0.65 2.62
CA LEU A 81 9.94 -0.63 2.08
C LEU A 81 10.60 -1.81 2.81
N GLU A 82 11.83 -1.63 3.28
CA GLU A 82 12.55 -2.63 4.08
C GLU A 82 11.79 -2.93 5.38
N ASP A 83 11.29 -1.89 6.08
CA ASP A 83 10.46 -2.06 7.28
C ASP A 83 9.20 -2.90 6.97
N VAL A 84 8.61 -2.72 5.79
CA VAL A 84 7.44 -3.50 5.35
C VAL A 84 7.83 -4.96 5.14
N GLU A 85 8.93 -5.22 4.45
CA GLU A 85 9.42 -6.58 4.19
C GLU A 85 9.82 -7.30 5.48
N GLU A 86 10.47 -6.61 6.41
CA GLU A 86 10.80 -7.14 7.74
C GLU A 86 9.55 -7.48 8.53
N TRP A 87 8.55 -6.59 8.53
CA TRP A 87 7.27 -6.84 9.19
C TRP A 87 6.56 -8.06 8.60
N LEU A 88 6.50 -8.18 7.27
CA LEU A 88 5.92 -9.34 6.58
C LEU A 88 6.67 -10.66 6.85
N ARG A 89 7.96 -10.60 7.20
CA ARG A 89 8.71 -11.78 7.66
C ARG A 89 8.43 -12.12 9.12
N GLY A 90 7.98 -11.15 9.93
CA GLY A 90 7.65 -11.33 11.34
C GLY A 90 6.24 -11.84 11.60
N VAL A 91 5.32 -11.64 10.65
CA VAL A 91 3.96 -12.21 10.64
C VAL A 91 3.98 -13.63 10.10
#